data_AF-A0A1E1WA62-F1
#
_entry.id   AF-A0A1E1WA62-F1
#
_cell.length_a   1.000
_cell.length_b   1.000
_cell.length_c   1.000
_cell.angle_alpha   90.00
_cell.angle_beta   90.00
_cell.angle_gamma   90.00
#
_symmetry.space_group_name_H-M   'P 1'
#
loop_
_entity.id
_entity.type
_entity.pdbx_description
1 polymer ?
#
loop_
_entity_poly.entity_id
_entity_poly.type
_entity_poly.pdbx_seq_one_letter_code
_entity_poly.pdbx_strand_id
1 'polypeptide(L)'
;GQYADGAGQGIMMLKSLAFVFCLALVGQYADGAQSVQKDEKPDVLKNYPGCYVSYLGRVLAFGVRAPDESGVCREYICPTDSSDEAYHIVTCPNYSEECILIPGDSDDLYPDCCDKLDSEKTIASGAQCYATS
;
A
#
# COMPACT_ATOMS: atom_id res chain seq x y z
N GLY A 1 33.73 43.83 39.58
CA GLY A 1 33.80 42.82 38.51
C GLY A 1 32.55 41.97 38.60
N GLN A 2 31.78 41.76 37.54
CA GLN A 2 32.10 40.91 36.36
C GLN A 2 32.53 39.51 36.87
N TYR A 3 31.87 38.39 36.56
CA TYR A 3 31.42 37.79 35.28
C TYR A 3 30.16 36.92 35.57
N ALA A 4 29.01 37.02 34.87
CA ALA A 4 28.64 36.57 33.52
C ALA A 4 28.67 35.04 33.26
N ASP A 5 27.46 34.50 33.04
CA ASP A 5 27.02 33.46 32.09
C ASP A 5 27.59 32.02 32.05
N GLY A 6 26.65 31.08 31.90
CA GLY A 6 26.83 29.90 31.05
C GLY A 6 26.60 28.54 31.70
N ALA A 7 25.43 27.93 31.44
CA ALA A 7 25.30 26.51 31.04
C ALA A 7 23.83 26.02 31.06
N GLY A 8 22.91 26.79 30.45
CA GLY A 8 21.58 26.31 30.06
C GLY A 8 21.61 25.65 28.68
N GLN A 9 22.43 24.61 28.47
CA GLN A 9 22.64 24.01 27.13
C GLN A 9 22.76 22.48 27.13
N GLY A 10 22.24 21.77 28.15
CA GLY A 10 22.37 20.30 28.24
C GLY A 10 21.17 19.47 27.77
N ILE A 11 19.96 20.04 27.70
CA ILE A 11 18.72 19.23 27.67
C ILE A 11 17.91 19.43 26.37
N MET A 12 18.24 20.45 25.57
CA MET A 12 17.45 20.76 24.36
C MET A 12 17.87 20.02 23.08
N MET A 13 19.00 19.30 23.05
CA MET A 13 19.40 18.53 21.85
C MET A 13 18.96 17.06 21.86
N LEU A 14 18.69 16.48 23.04
CA LEU A 14 18.32 15.05 23.12
C LEU A 14 16.87 14.78 22.69
N LYS A 15 15.98 15.77 22.84
CA LYS A 15 14.58 15.67 22.40
C LYS A 15 14.43 15.81 20.88
N SER A 16 15.32 16.56 20.22
CA SER A 16 15.28 16.73 18.76
C SER A 16 15.74 15.48 18.01
N LEU A 17 16.68 14.71 18.56
CA LEU A 17 17.13 13.44 17.96
C LEU A 17 16.06 12.34 18.04
N ALA A 18 15.32 12.24 19.15
CA ALA A 18 14.23 11.28 19.29
C ALA A 18 13.04 11.59 18.35
N PHE A 19 12.79 12.87 18.06
CA PHE A 19 11.68 13.29 17.19
C PHE A 19 11.98 13.03 15.70
N VAL A 20 13.24 13.17 15.27
CA VAL A 20 13.66 12.86 13.90
C VAL A 20 13.72 11.34 13.64
N PHE A 21 14.05 10.54 14.66
CA PHE A 21 14.10 9.07 14.51
C PHE A 21 12.70 8.42 14.44
N CYS A 22 11.70 8.98 15.14
CA CYS A 22 10.31 8.48 15.04
C CYS A 22 9.66 8.78 13.67
N LEU A 23 10.03 9.88 13.01
CA LEU A 23 9.48 10.24 11.69
C LEU A 23 10.00 9.34 10.55
N ALA A 24 11.10 8.61 10.76
CA ALA A 24 11.65 7.69 9.75
C ALA A 24 11.00 6.29 9.77
N LEU A 25 10.21 5.95 10.81
CA LEU A 25 9.55 4.64 10.94
C LEU A 25 8.05 4.65 10.60
N VAL A 26 7.46 5.82 10.38
CA VAL A 26 6.05 5.95 9.98
C VAL A 26 5.99 6.11 8.46
N GLY A 27 5.71 5.02 7.76
CA GLY A 27 5.12 5.08 6.43
C GLY A 27 6.02 4.65 5.29
N GLN A 28 6.60 3.45 5.38
CA GLN A 28 6.73 2.65 4.16
C GLN A 28 5.46 1.81 4.01
N TYR A 29 4.34 2.48 3.75
CA TYR A 29 3.20 1.79 3.16
C TYR A 29 3.61 1.53 1.71
N ALA A 30 3.89 0.27 1.41
CA ALA A 30 4.03 -0.18 0.03
C ALA A 30 2.63 -0.12 -0.59
N ASP A 31 2.24 1.05 -1.07
CA ASP A 31 1.03 1.19 -1.87
C ASP A 31 1.30 0.48 -3.20
N GLY A 32 0.57 -0.61 -3.46
CA GLY A 32 0.56 -1.23 -4.77
C GLY A 32 0.02 -0.27 -5.83
N ALA A 33 0.31 -0.51 -7.12
CA ALA A 33 -0.24 0.31 -8.18
C ALA A 33 -1.77 0.30 -8.10
N GLN A 34 -2.39 1.47 -7.91
CA GLN A 34 -3.83 1.64 -7.93
C GLN A 34 -4.25 2.35 -9.22
N SER A 35 -5.15 1.73 -9.98
CA SER A 35 -5.81 2.38 -11.12
C SER A 35 -7.32 2.39 -10.93
N VAL A 36 -7.97 3.49 -11.30
CA VAL A 36 -9.43 3.62 -11.25
C VAL A 36 -10.00 3.29 -12.61
N GLN A 37 -10.96 2.38 -12.67
CA GLN A 37 -11.64 1.97 -13.91
C GLN A 37 -13.14 1.94 -13.73
N LYS A 38 -13.86 2.12 -14.83
CA LYS A 38 -15.31 2.01 -14.90
C LYS A 38 -15.69 1.27 -16.17
N ASP A 39 -16.28 0.11 -16.01
CA ASP A 39 -16.76 -0.69 -17.13
C ASP A 39 -18.23 -0.37 -17.43
N GLU A 40 -18.62 -0.55 -18.68
CA GLU A 40 -20.04 -0.47 -19.06
C GLU A 40 -20.79 -1.67 -18.48
N LYS A 41 -21.70 -1.39 -17.54
CA LYS A 41 -22.53 -2.38 -16.87
C LYS A 41 -23.57 -2.94 -17.85
N PRO A 42 -23.61 -4.27 -18.09
CA PRO A 42 -24.58 -4.88 -18.99
C PRO A 42 -26.02 -4.59 -18.57
N ASP A 43 -26.93 -4.51 -19.54
CA ASP A 43 -28.35 -4.24 -19.31
C ASP A 43 -29.01 -5.16 -18.28
N VAL A 44 -28.60 -6.43 -18.25
CA VAL A 44 -29.11 -7.43 -17.29
C VAL A 44 -28.63 -7.18 -15.86
N LEU A 45 -27.54 -6.44 -15.68
CA LEU A 45 -26.95 -6.10 -14.40
C LEU A 45 -27.22 -4.65 -13.96
N LYS A 46 -27.83 -3.81 -14.80
CA LYS A 46 -27.97 -2.35 -14.54
C LYS A 46 -28.67 -1.96 -13.23
N ASN A 47 -29.54 -2.83 -12.72
CA ASN A 47 -30.27 -2.59 -11.48
C ASN A 47 -29.54 -3.10 -10.23
N TYR A 48 -28.39 -3.75 -10.39
CA TYR A 48 -27.59 -4.22 -9.25
C TYR A 48 -26.65 -3.08 -8.80
N PRO A 49 -26.79 -2.61 -7.56
CA PRO A 49 -25.96 -1.52 -7.05
C PRO A 49 -24.53 -1.99 -6.85
N GLY A 50 -23.58 -1.14 -7.25
CA GLY A 50 -22.14 -1.40 -7.11
C GLY A 50 -21.38 -1.30 -8.42
N CYS A 51 -20.12 -1.71 -8.39
CA CYS A 51 -19.19 -1.57 -9.50
C CYS A 51 -19.23 -2.83 -10.36
N TYR A 52 -19.53 -2.69 -11.65
CA TYR A 52 -19.39 -3.81 -12.58
C TYR A 52 -17.91 -3.98 -12.93
N VAL A 53 -17.39 -5.19 -12.69
CA VAL A 53 -16.03 -5.56 -13.06
C VAL A 53 -16.13 -6.57 -14.20
N SER A 54 -15.84 -6.12 -15.42
CA SER A 54 -15.98 -6.93 -16.64
C SER A 54 -15.13 -8.21 -16.58
N TYR A 55 -13.92 -8.12 -16.04
CA TYR A 55 -13.02 -9.26 -15.84
C TYR A 55 -13.60 -10.35 -14.93
N LEU A 56 -14.34 -9.97 -13.89
CA LEU A 56 -15.00 -10.91 -13.00
C LEU A 56 -16.40 -11.32 -13.52
N GLY A 57 -16.91 -10.65 -14.55
CA GLY A 57 -18.26 -10.85 -15.09
C GLY A 57 -19.38 -10.60 -14.08
N ARG A 58 -19.14 -9.81 -13.02
CA ARG A 58 -20.09 -9.59 -11.93
C ARG A 58 -20.03 -8.17 -11.37
N VAL A 59 -21.07 -7.81 -10.62
CA VAL A 59 -21.12 -6.56 -9.84
C VAL A 59 -20.54 -6.83 -8.44
N LEU A 60 -19.57 -6.03 -8.04
CA LEU A 60 -19.12 -5.95 -6.65
C LEU A 60 -19.97 -4.91 -5.93
N ALA A 61 -20.55 -5.29 -4.79
CA ALA A 61 -21.25 -4.31 -3.95
C ALA A 61 -20.27 -3.25 -3.42
N PHE A 62 -20.78 -2.08 -3.09
CA PHE A 62 -19.97 -1.01 -2.51
C PHE A 62 -19.25 -1.47 -1.22
N GLY A 63 -17.98 -1.11 -1.09
CA GLY A 63 -17.09 -1.54 0.00
C GLY A 63 -16.51 -2.94 -0.16
N VAL A 64 -16.90 -3.70 -1.19
CA VAL A 64 -16.42 -5.07 -1.41
C VAL A 64 -15.11 -5.09 -2.20
N ARG A 65 -14.24 -6.02 -1.80
CA ARG A 65 -13.00 -6.38 -2.51
C ARG A 65 -13.13 -7.79 -3.07
N ALA A 66 -12.52 -8.04 -4.23
CA ALA A 66 -12.45 -9.37 -4.81
C ALA A 66 -11.08 -9.56 -5.47
N PRO A 67 -10.35 -10.63 -5.13
CA PRO A 67 -9.13 -10.99 -5.86
C PRO A 67 -9.47 -11.42 -7.29
N ASP A 68 -8.48 -11.32 -8.18
CA ASP A 68 -8.55 -11.93 -9.50
C ASP A 68 -8.28 -13.44 -9.41
N GLU A 69 -9.23 -14.24 -9.87
CA GLU A 69 -9.17 -15.71 -9.86
C GLU A 69 -8.54 -16.29 -11.15
N SER A 70 -8.15 -15.44 -12.12
CA SER A 70 -7.56 -15.85 -13.40
C SER A 70 -6.04 -16.04 -13.36
N GLY A 71 -5.43 -15.99 -12.17
CA GLY A 71 -3.98 -16.14 -11.97
C GLY A 71 -3.16 -14.86 -12.15
N VAL A 72 -3.79 -13.69 -12.27
CA VAL A 72 -3.09 -12.40 -12.19
C VAL A 72 -3.11 -11.92 -10.75
N CYS A 73 -1.94 -11.62 -10.18
CA CYS A 73 -1.87 -11.18 -8.78
C CYS A 73 -2.36 -9.73 -8.60
N ARG A 74 -3.67 -9.55 -8.46
CA ARG A 74 -4.35 -8.26 -8.24
C ARG A 74 -5.68 -8.44 -7.51
N GLU A 75 -6.18 -7.35 -6.94
CA GLU A 75 -7.56 -7.27 -6.42
C GLU A 75 -8.33 -6.11 -7.03
N TYR A 76 -9.65 -6.26 -7.03
CA TYR A 76 -10.62 -5.25 -7.43
C TYR A 76 -11.36 -4.75 -6.20
N ILE A 77 -11.45 -3.44 -6.04
CA ILE A 77 -12.11 -2.79 -4.91
C ILE A 77 -13.23 -1.91 -5.45
N CYS A 78 -14.47 -2.16 -5.03
CA CYS A 78 -15.56 -1.22 -5.25
C CYS A 78 -15.63 -0.27 -4.05
N PRO A 79 -15.26 1.02 -4.17
CA PRO A 79 -15.24 1.96 -3.03
C PRO A 79 -16.64 2.16 -2.45
N THR A 80 -16.73 2.36 -1.13
CA THR A 80 -18.02 2.64 -0.46
C THR A 80 -18.70 3.91 -0.97
N ASP A 81 -17.89 4.91 -1.34
CA ASP A 81 -18.34 6.25 -1.72
C ASP A 81 -18.34 6.48 -3.24
N SER A 82 -18.22 5.41 -4.05
CA SER A 82 -18.21 5.55 -5.51
C SER A 82 -19.62 5.90 -6.02
N SER A 83 -19.85 7.19 -6.25
CA SER A 83 -21.06 7.68 -6.92
C SER A 83 -21.10 7.35 -8.41
N ASP A 84 -19.95 7.02 -8.98
CA ASP A 84 -19.74 6.76 -10.40
C ASP A 84 -19.66 5.27 -10.76
N GLU A 85 -19.82 4.36 -9.78
CA GLU A 85 -19.66 2.91 -9.95
C GLU A 85 -18.29 2.49 -10.50
N ALA A 86 -17.27 3.34 -10.31
CA ALA A 86 -15.89 3.03 -10.63
C ALA A 86 -15.28 2.14 -9.55
N TYR A 87 -14.42 1.22 -9.97
CA TYR A 87 -13.66 0.35 -9.09
C TYR A 87 -12.17 0.64 -9.20
N HIS A 88 -11.43 0.29 -8.16
CA HIS A 88 -9.98 0.36 -8.14
C HIS A 88 -9.40 -1.02 -8.44
N ILE A 89 -8.33 -1.07 -9.21
CA ILE A 89 -7.50 -2.26 -9.37
C ILE A 89 -6.23 -2.02 -8.57
N VAL A 90 -5.93 -2.92 -7.65
CA VAL A 90 -4.71 -2.90 -6.83
C VAL A 90 -3.83 -4.07 -7.24
N THR A 91 -2.56 -3.81 -7.48
CA THR A 91 -1.55 -4.82 -7.85
C THR A 91 -0.47 -4.93 -6.79
N CYS A 92 0.46 -5.88 -6.93
CA CYS A 92 1.58 -5.99 -6.01
C CYS A 92 2.46 -4.72 -6.04
N PRO A 93 3.02 -4.31 -4.89
CA PRO A 93 4.02 -3.26 -4.86
C PRO A 93 5.27 -3.68 -5.64
N ASN A 94 5.90 -2.72 -6.31
CA ASN A 94 7.19 -2.93 -6.95
C ASN A 94 8.30 -2.41 -6.02
N TYR A 95 9.21 -3.29 -5.61
CA TYR A 95 10.28 -2.97 -4.67
C TYR A 95 11.58 -2.63 -5.42
N SER A 96 12.40 -1.74 -4.85
CA SER A 96 13.74 -1.47 -5.38
C SER A 96 14.62 -2.73 -5.34
N GLU A 97 15.62 -2.82 -6.23
CA GLU A 97 16.51 -3.99 -6.33
C GLU A 97 17.32 -4.27 -5.04
N GLU A 98 17.44 -3.29 -4.15
CA GLU A 98 18.16 -3.43 -2.88
C GLU A 98 17.31 -4.09 -1.78
N CYS A 99 16.00 -4.25 -1.99
CA CYS A 99 15.10 -4.88 -1.02
C CYS A 99 15.33 -6.39 -0.95
N ILE A 100 15.35 -6.94 0.27
CA ILE A 100 15.34 -8.38 0.46
C ILE A 100 13.88 -8.82 0.58
N LEU A 101 13.43 -9.65 -0.36
CA LEU A 101 12.02 -10.05 -0.45
C LEU A 101 11.83 -11.51 -0.04
N ILE A 102 10.70 -11.77 0.61
CA ILE A 102 10.12 -13.08 0.78
C ILE A 102 9.22 -13.31 -0.44
N PRO A 103 9.50 -14.32 -1.29
CA PRO A 103 8.71 -14.55 -2.47
C PRO A 103 7.27 -14.91 -2.11
N GLY A 104 6.31 -14.32 -2.83
CA GLY A 104 4.91 -14.72 -2.77
C GLY A 104 4.67 -16.07 -3.44
N ASP A 105 3.51 -16.69 -3.18
CA ASP A 105 3.09 -17.91 -3.86
C ASP A 105 2.21 -17.57 -5.07
N SER A 106 2.67 -17.84 -6.28
CA SER A 106 1.92 -17.54 -7.50
C SER A 106 0.62 -18.34 -7.64
N ASP A 107 0.46 -19.44 -6.90
CA ASP A 107 -0.76 -20.24 -6.88
C ASP A 107 -1.84 -19.66 -5.93
N ASP A 108 -1.46 -18.72 -5.06
CA ASP A 108 -2.37 -18.02 -4.16
C ASP A 108 -3.01 -16.79 -4.81
N LEU A 109 -4.06 -16.27 -4.15
CA LEU A 109 -4.74 -15.04 -4.55
C LEU A 109 -4.10 -13.81 -3.92
N TYR A 110 -4.37 -12.63 -4.49
CA TYR A 110 -3.96 -11.38 -3.86
C TYR A 110 -4.51 -11.30 -2.42
N PRO A 111 -3.71 -10.86 -1.42
CA PRO A 111 -2.35 -10.32 -1.53
C PRO A 111 -1.22 -11.35 -1.38
N ASP A 112 -1.53 -12.64 -1.19
CA ASP A 112 -0.54 -13.65 -0.81
C ASP A 112 0.37 -14.09 -1.97
N CYS A 113 -0.08 -13.88 -3.22
CA CYS A 113 0.78 -14.01 -4.40
C CYS A 113 1.80 -12.89 -4.59
N CYS A 114 1.78 -11.83 -3.76
CA CYS A 114 2.76 -10.76 -3.84
C CYS A 114 4.01 -11.09 -3.02
N ASP A 115 5.17 -10.68 -3.54
CA ASP A 115 6.38 -10.62 -2.76
C ASP A 115 6.21 -9.69 -1.57
N LYS A 116 6.73 -10.09 -0.42
CA LYS A 116 6.65 -9.36 0.84
C LYS A 116 8.05 -8.90 1.24
N LEU A 117 8.17 -7.68 1.74
CA LEU A 117 9.46 -7.19 2.24
C LEU A 117 9.90 -8.00 3.47
N ASP A 118 11.09 -8.59 3.41
CA ASP A 118 11.78 -9.13 4.59
C ASP A 118 12.44 -7.96 5.33
N SER A 119 11.64 -7.29 6.17
CA SER A 119 12.08 -6.09 6.89
C SER A 119 13.30 -6.35 7.79
N GLU A 120 13.37 -7.52 8.42
CA GLU A 120 14.48 -7.87 9.32
C GLU A 120 15.79 -8.00 8.54
N LYS A 121 15.79 -8.75 7.43
CA LYS A 121 17.00 -8.92 6.62
C LYS A 121 17.38 -7.62 5.92
N THR A 122 16.41 -6.86 5.43
CA THR A 122 16.65 -5.58 4.73
C THR A 122 17.28 -4.54 5.66
N ILE A 123 16.82 -4.45 6.91
CA ILE A 123 17.45 -3.55 7.90
C ILE A 123 18.85 -4.06 8.27
N ALA A 124 19.02 -5.37 8.44
CA ALA A 124 20.31 -5.96 8.78
C ALA A 124 21.38 -5.80 7.69
N SER A 125 20.98 -5.74 6.42
CA SER A 125 21.89 -5.48 5.29
C SER A 125 22.26 -4.00 5.15
N GLY A 126 21.54 -3.10 5.81
CA GLY A 126 21.71 -1.65 5.67
C GLY A 126 21.21 -1.11 4.32
N ALA A 127 20.41 -1.88 3.57
CA ALA A 127 19.88 -1.50 2.27
C ALA A 127 18.82 -0.40 2.39
N GLN A 128 18.79 0.52 1.42
CA GLN A 128 17.73 1.52 1.31
C GLN A 128 16.59 0.96 0.47
N CYS A 129 15.71 0.20 1.12
CA CYS A 129 14.53 -0.32 0.47
C CYS A 129 13.41 0.70 0.41
N TYR A 130 12.75 0.78 -0.76
CA TYR A 130 11.52 1.51 -0.95
C TYR A 130 10.60 0.74 -1.89
N ALA A 131 9.29 0.95 -1.74
CA ALA A 131 8.27 0.42 -2.62
C ALA A 131 7.71 1.54 -3.50
N THR A 132 7.34 1.19 -4.72
CA THR A 132 6.66 2.07 -5.67
C THR A 132 5.35 1.44 -6.13
N SER A 133 4.37 2.30 -6.35
CA SER A 133 3.07 2.03 -6.97
C SER A 133 3.17 2.16 -8.49
#